data_AF-A0A522WYB7-F1
#
_entry.id   AF-A0A522WYB7-F1
#
_cell.length_a   1.000
_cell.length_b   1.000
_cell.length_c   1.000
_cell.angle_alpha   90.00
_cell.angle_beta   90.00
_cell.angle_gamma   90.00
#
_symmetry.space_group_name_H-M   'P 1'
#
loop_
_entity.id
_entity.type
_entity.pdbx_description
1 polymer ?
#
loop_
_entity_poly.entity_id
_entity_poly.type
_entity_poly.pdbx_seq_one_letter_code
_entity_poly.pdbx_strand_id
1 'polypeptide(L)' 'MSDNISNNAIIYATLALNSEVALQHEYLDSPDVPDDERENEEEILADLEQAFMEFVDLYKNRCKSDKQLPSIDELLNSQL' A
#
# COMPACT_ATOMS: atom_id res chain seq x y z
N MET A 1 -10.67 -7.19 17.77
CA MET A 1 -10.34 -5.82 17.31
C MET A 1 -11.23 -5.54 16.12
N SER A 2 -12.39 -4.94 16.39
CA SER A 2 -13.42 -4.66 15.38
C SER A 2 -13.77 -3.17 15.45
N ASP A 3 -12.75 -2.35 15.63
CA ASP A 3 -12.91 -0.91 15.47
C ASP A 3 -13.15 -0.69 13.98
N ASN A 4 -14.34 -0.20 13.65
CA ASN A 4 -14.76 0.04 12.27
C ASN A 4 -13.85 1.11 11.66
N ILE A 5 -12.72 0.68 11.07
CA ILE A 5 -11.85 1.53 10.27
C ILE A 5 -12.73 2.13 9.17
N SER A 6 -12.82 3.46 9.15
CA SER A 6 -13.64 4.19 8.18
C SER A 6 -13.12 3.97 6.75
N ASN A 7 -14.00 4.09 5.75
CA ASN A 7 -13.60 3.99 4.34
C ASN A 7 -12.48 4.99 4.01
N ASN A 8 -12.54 6.21 4.55
CA ASN A 8 -11.49 7.21 4.37
C ASN A 8 -10.15 6.77 4.96
N ALA A 9 -10.16 6.18 6.16
CA ALA A 9 -8.93 5.66 6.77
C ALA A 9 -8.31 4.52 5.95
N ILE A 10 -9.15 3.63 5.39
CA ILE A 10 -8.68 2.57 4.47
C ILE A 10 -8.08 3.21 3.21
N ILE A 11 -8.77 4.17 2.60
CA ILE A 11 -8.30 4.88 1.39
C ILE A 11 -6.92 5.51 1.64
N TYR A 12 -6.78 6.31 2.71
CA TYR A 12 -5.51 6.96 3.01
C TYR A 12 -4.40 5.96 3.32
N ALA A 13 -4.70 4.89 4.04
CA ALA A 13 -3.73 3.84 4.32
C ALA A 13 -3.28 3.10 3.05
N THR A 14 -4.22 2.75 2.15
CA THR A 14 -3.91 2.11 0.86
C THR A 14 -3.04 3.01 -0.01
N LEU A 15 -3.35 4.31 -0.10
CA LEU A 15 -2.57 5.28 -0.88
C LEU A 15 -1.17 5.50 -0.29
N ALA A 16 -1.07 5.61 1.04
CA ALA A 16 0.21 5.75 1.73
C ALA A 16 1.10 4.52 1.52
N LEU A 17 0.55 3.31 1.68
CA LEU A 17 1.28 2.06 1.43
C LEU A 17 1.73 1.94 -0.03
N ASN A 18 0.89 2.32 -1.00
CA ASN A 18 1.27 2.34 -2.41
C ASN A 18 2.47 3.27 -2.66
N SER A 19 2.47 4.45 -2.05
CA SER A 19 3.58 5.40 -2.14
C SER A 19 4.84 4.86 -1.47
N GLU A 20 4.71 4.23 -0.30
CA GLU A 20 5.84 3.69 0.46
C GLU A 20 6.50 2.51 -0.26
N VAL A 21 5.70 1.60 -0.83
CA VAL A 21 6.20 0.49 -1.67
C VAL A 21 6.99 1.05 -2.86
N ALA A 22 6.46 2.06 -3.55
CA ALA A 22 7.17 2.69 -4.67
C ALA A 22 8.49 3.33 -4.23
N LEU A 23 8.50 4.05 -3.10
CA LEU A 23 9.72 4.65 -2.54
C LEU A 23 10.75 3.60 -2.14
N GLN A 24 10.32 2.48 -1.54
CA GLN A 24 11.22 1.41 -1.14
C GLN A 24 11.83 0.69 -2.34
N HIS A 25 11.06 0.47 -3.41
CA HIS A 25 11.57 -0.01 -4.70
C HIS A 25 12.63 0.96 -5.27
N GLU A 26 12.33 2.25 -5.31
CA GLU A 26 13.29 3.27 -5.77
C GLU A 26 14.56 3.30 -4.93
N TYR A 27 14.44 3.10 -3.61
CA TYR A 27 15.59 3.00 -2.71
C TYR A 27 16.43 1.76 -3.02
N LEU A 28 15.82 0.57 -3.14
CA LEU A 28 16.51 -0.69 -3.46
C LEU A 28 17.21 -0.68 -4.83
N ASP A 29 16.64 0.03 -5.80
CA ASP A 29 17.21 0.25 -7.13
C ASP A 29 18.35 1.28 -7.13
N SER A 30 18.48 2.09 -6.08
CA SER A 30 19.57 3.06 -5.93
C SER A 30 20.91 2.34 -5.70
N PRO A 31 22.01 2.86 -6.28
CA PRO A 31 23.36 2.39 -5.95
C PRO A 31 23.79 2.73 -4.50
N ASP A 32 22.98 3.50 -3.78
CA ASP A 32 23.31 3.99 -2.42
C ASP A 32 23.00 2.97 -1.31
N VAL A 33 22.35 1.85 -1.62
CA VAL A 33 22.02 0.80 -0.63
C VAL A 33 23.27 -0.01 -0.29
N PRO A 34 23.74 0.01 0.97
CA PRO A 34 24.84 -0.83 1.40
C PRO A 34 24.52 -2.32 1.22
N ASP A 35 25.49 -3.11 0.77
CA ASP A 35 25.31 -4.56 0.54
C ASP A 35 24.89 -5.32 1.81
N ASP A 36 25.33 -4.84 2.98
CA ASP A 36 25.00 -5.41 4.28
C ASP A 36 23.61 -5.02 4.79
N GLU A 37 22.97 -4.00 4.20
CA GLU A 37 21.60 -3.60 4.51
C GLU A 37 20.59 -4.14 3.49
N ARG A 38 21.03 -4.48 2.27
CA ARG A 38 20.16 -4.88 1.16
C ARG A 38 19.19 -6.03 1.50
N GLU A 39 19.65 -7.09 2.15
CA GLU A 39 18.78 -8.22 2.54
C GLU A 39 17.64 -7.76 3.46
N ASN A 40 17.95 -6.90 4.44
CA ASN A 40 16.95 -6.35 5.36
C ASN A 40 15.97 -5.41 4.65
N GLU A 41 16.46 -4.57 3.73
CA GLU A 41 15.62 -3.66 2.95
C GLU A 41 14.68 -4.39 1.98
N GLU A 42 15.12 -5.54 1.44
CA GLU A 42 14.28 -6.43 0.63
C GLU A 42 13.20 -7.13 1.48
N GLU A 43 13.52 -7.52 2.72
CA GLU A 43 12.51 -8.05 3.68
C GLU A 43 11.46 -6.98 4.03
N ILE A 44 11.89 -5.74 4.29
CA ILE A 44 10.99 -4.61 4.55
C ILE A 44 10.06 -4.38 3.35
N LEU A 45 10.60 -4.41 2.13
CA LEU A 45 9.79 -4.28 0.93
C LEU A 45 8.73 -5.38 0.84
N ALA A 46 9.10 -6.64 1.10
CA ALA A 46 8.17 -7.76 1.07
C ALA A 46 7.02 -7.58 2.09
N ASP A 47 7.34 -7.12 3.30
CA ASP A 47 6.34 -6.82 4.34
C ASP A 47 5.41 -5.67 3.92
N LEU A 48 5.95 -4.61 3.31
CA LEU A 48 5.17 -3.47 2.79
C LEU A 48 4.23 -3.91 1.66
N GLU A 49 4.71 -4.72 0.72
CA GLU A 49 3.90 -5.26 -0.37
C GLU A 49 2.78 -6.16 0.15
N GLN A 50 3.08 -7.01 1.15
CA GLN A 50 2.06 -7.83 1.79
C GLN A 50 0.99 -6.95 2.46
N ALA A 51 1.41 -5.97 3.27
CA ALA A 51 0.48 -5.05 3.93
C ALA A 51 -0.38 -4.29 2.90
N PHE A 52 0.21 -3.82 1.81
CA PHE A 52 -0.51 -3.16 0.74
C PHE A 52 -1.61 -4.07 0.15
N MET A 53 -1.28 -5.32 -0.15
CA MET A 53 -2.24 -6.28 -0.70
C MET A 53 -3.39 -6.57 0.27
N GLU A 54 -3.13 -6.68 1.57
CA GLU A 54 -4.17 -6.84 2.59
C GLU A 54 -5.12 -5.64 2.64
N PHE A 55 -4.60 -4.42 2.54
CA PHE A 55 -5.41 -3.20 2.50
C PHE A 55 -6.19 -3.06 1.18
N VAL A 56 -5.60 -3.45 0.05
CA VAL A 56 -6.30 -3.52 -1.24
C VAL A 56 -7.48 -4.48 -1.17
N ASP A 57 -7.31 -5.66 -0.57
CA ASP A 57 -8.39 -6.63 -0.43
C ASP A 57 -9.47 -6.15 0.54
N LEU A 58 -9.09 -5.49 1.63
CA LEU A 58 -10.03 -4.82 2.53
C LEU A 58 -10.83 -3.74 1.80
N TYR A 59 -10.18 -2.90 1.01
CA TYR A 59 -10.82 -1.85 0.22
C TYR A 59 -11.78 -2.43 -0.83
N LYS A 60 -11.35 -3.45 -1.60
CA LYS A 60 -12.20 -4.16 -2.56
C LYS A 60 -13.45 -4.74 -1.89
N ASN A 61 -13.33 -5.23 -0.66
CA ASN A 61 -14.48 -5.70 0.11
C ASN A 61 -15.41 -4.55 0.50
N ARG A 62 -14.89 -3.36 0.84
CA ARG A 62 -15.73 -2.16 1.06
C ARG A 62 -16.45 -1.72 -0.20
N CYS A 63 -15.82 -1.72 -1.38
CA CYS A 63 -16.48 -1.39 -2.66
C CYS A 63 -17.63 -2.35 -3.03
N LYS A 64 -17.63 -3.57 -2.48
CA LYS A 64 -18.78 -4.49 -2.65
C LYS A 64 -19.99 -4.00 -1.86
N SER A 65 -19.78 -3.46 -0.65
CA SER A 65 -20.82 -2.96 0.26
C SER A 65 -21.23 -1.51 0.00
N ASP A 66 -20.30 -0.67 -0.48
CA ASP A 66 -20.51 0.74 -0.77
C ASP A 66 -20.13 1.04 -2.23
N LYS A 67 -21.15 1.25 -3.06
CA LYS A 67 -20.99 1.50 -4.51
C LYS A 67 -20.61 2.94 -4.85
N GLN A 68 -20.52 3.82 -3.87
CA GLN A 68 -20.07 5.20 -4.07
C GLN A 68 -18.55 5.32 -4.04
N LEU A 69 -17.85 4.31 -3.52
CA LEU A 69 -16.39 4.26 -3.51
C LEU A 69 -15.84 4.04 -4.93
N PRO A 70 -14.75 4.73 -5.31
CA PRO A 70 -14.09 4.47 -6.58
C PRO A 70 -13.53 3.06 -6.63
N SER A 71 -13.33 2.52 -7.84
CA SER A 71 -12.62 1.26 -8.01
C SER A 71 -11.17 1.37 -7.51
N ILE A 72 -10.52 0.25 -7.22
CA ILE A 72 -9.13 0.27 -6.79
C ILE A 72 -8.21 0.86 -7.87
N ASP A 73 -8.48 0.58 -9.15
CA ASP A 73 -7.69 1.12 -10.26
C ASP A 73 -7.86 2.64 -10.36
N GLU A 74 -9.07 3.15 -10.20
CA GLU A 74 -9.30 4.61 -10.11
C GLU A 74 -8.61 5.21 -8.90
N LEU A 75 -8.64 4.53 -7.75
CA LEU A 75 -8.01 5.02 -6.53
C LEU A 75 -6.49 5.15 -6.67
N LEU A 76 -5.83 4.11 -7.21
CA LEU A 76 -4.38 4.06 -7.33
C LEU A 76 -3.83 4.90 -8.51
N ASN A 77 -4.65 5.12 -9.55
CA ASN A 77 -4.27 5.95 -10.70
C ASN A 77 -4.81 7.39 -10.62
N SER A 78 -5.62 7.72 -9.62
CA SER A 78 -6.03 9.10 -9.39
C SER A 78 -4.81 9.86 -8.89
N GLN A 79 -4.26 10.73 -9.74
CA GLN A 79 -3.37 11.79 -9.27
C GLN A 79 -4.13 12.57 -8.19
N LEU A 80 -3.61 12.57 -6.96
CA LEU A 80 -4.05 13.45 -5.89
C LEU A 80 -3.80 14.92 -6.29
#